data_AF-A0A968KTC4-F1
#
_entry.id   AF-A0A968KTC4-F1
#
_cell.length_a   1.000
_cell.length_b   1.000
_cell.length_c   1.000
_cell.angle_alpha   90.00
_cell.angle_beta   90.00
_cell.angle_gamma   90.00
#
_symmetry.space_group_name_H-M   'P 1'
#
loop_
_entity.id
_entity.type
_entity.pdbx_description
1 polymer ?
#
loop_
_entity_poly.entity_id
_entity_poly.type
_entity_poly.pdbx_seq_one_letter_code
_entity_poly.pdbx_strand_id
1 'polypeptide(L)'
;MKLRTKLTVFIGLLLLIFITMFFIIPHFDRPEPFTVVHAESIHQQSIDPYLDHLFRTALQGNPRAWQYIPRGYETYDLAMETVAHSRSSYILRDIPLRFRTYELVKSLFEHSESVYVAQLDILPSSYLTYEIALLAVERNTPIENFKAPPRAQVSILKYIPKQYRDAELSLKAVSQFGRALEFVPKNLRTYEISLAAVTQDGRALQFVPAQHKTPDLIWSAVEQNGKALQFVPKSDQTMELVRMAVTQNQGSALAYVAKQYLTHEIALLAAKEGYGGLDHTPKELITEEFLLQILQTRRLSLFSIPEGMLTHALAKEIAKHDRYILSRLPEEFKTPEVQMIAVSAHGKDLKFIPASEQHEALVLAAVQNDGYALEYVAEHLQTDEVILSAVQNNGYAIQYIPPERQTYDFALAAVKTTGDALKYVHPRHRTTEVILQALQQNGRAIQYLEAEEITPEFATIAVSQNGRALAFIPPEIITPEMALIAVQNQGIILQYVPVALITPKIAYAAITQNASALQYVPEELKTYDLVLTAVKKSSTVLKYVTDYDYLLSTAEIDQIDQIEQ
;
A
#
# COMPACT_ATOMS: atom_id res chain seq x y z
N MET A 1 81.51 -26.87 -41.08
CA MET A 1 80.95 -28.06 -40.38
C MET A 1 80.74 -27.87 -38.87
N LYS A 2 81.67 -27.27 -38.11
CA LYS A 2 81.51 -27.09 -36.64
C LYS A 2 80.40 -26.12 -36.18
N LEU A 3 79.84 -25.28 -37.05
CA LEU A 3 78.77 -24.33 -36.71
C LEU A 3 77.35 -24.92 -36.82
N ARG A 4 77.13 -25.88 -37.74
CA ARG A 4 75.83 -26.57 -37.86
C ARG A 4 75.57 -27.49 -36.65
N THR A 5 76.59 -28.18 -36.15
CA THR A 5 76.45 -29.09 -35.00
C THR A 5 76.13 -28.36 -33.69
N LYS A 6 76.61 -27.12 -33.51
CA LYS A 6 76.28 -26.31 -32.32
C LYS A 6 74.86 -25.76 -32.34
N LEU A 7 74.33 -25.44 -33.53
CA LEU A 7 72.96 -24.93 -33.68
C LEU A 7 71.91 -26.03 -33.45
N THR A 8 72.18 -27.27 -33.91
CA THR A 8 71.28 -28.40 -33.67
C THR A 8 71.22 -28.83 -32.20
N VAL A 9 72.35 -28.74 -31.49
CA VAL A 9 72.40 -29.01 -30.04
C VAL A 9 71.70 -27.91 -29.24
N PHE A 10 71.81 -26.64 -29.66
CA PHE A 10 71.14 -25.52 -28.99
C PHE A 10 69.62 -25.53 -29.18
N ILE A 11 69.14 -25.88 -30.38
CA ILE A 11 67.70 -26.06 -30.66
C ILE A 11 67.15 -27.30 -29.93
N GLY A 12 67.94 -28.38 -29.83
CA GLY A 12 67.58 -29.57 -29.05
C GLY A 12 67.47 -29.30 -27.54
N LEU A 13 68.35 -28.45 -26.97
CA LEU A 13 68.29 -28.07 -25.56
C LEU A 13 67.10 -27.15 -25.26
N LEU A 14 66.76 -26.24 -26.18
CA LEU A 14 65.58 -25.37 -26.07
C LEU A 14 64.27 -26.15 -26.14
N LEU A 15 64.18 -27.19 -26.99
CA LEU A 15 63.04 -28.09 -27.05
C LEU A 15 62.92 -28.97 -25.80
N LEU A 16 64.03 -29.44 -25.22
CA LEU A 16 64.00 -30.20 -23.98
C LEU A 16 63.55 -29.34 -22.78
N ILE A 17 63.99 -28.07 -22.71
CA ILE A 17 63.57 -27.13 -21.67
C ILE A 17 62.08 -26.76 -21.83
N PHE A 18 61.60 -26.62 -23.07
CA PHE A 18 60.16 -26.41 -23.35
C PHE A 18 59.31 -27.62 -22.94
N ILE A 19 59.82 -28.85 -23.13
CA ILE A 19 59.12 -30.09 -22.74
C ILE A 19 59.15 -30.28 -21.21
N THR A 20 60.23 -29.88 -20.50
CA THR A 20 60.30 -30.02 -19.04
C THR A 20 59.56 -28.92 -18.27
N MET A 21 59.41 -27.70 -18.80
CA MET A 21 58.60 -26.64 -18.16
C MET A 21 57.09 -26.88 -18.27
N PHE A 22 56.63 -27.75 -19.19
CA PHE A 22 55.23 -28.18 -19.24
C PHE A 22 54.88 -29.29 -18.24
N PHE A 23 55.86 -29.90 -17.58
CA PHE A 23 55.66 -31.04 -16.67
C PHE A 23 55.83 -30.73 -15.17
N ILE A 24 56.01 -29.46 -14.78
CA ILE A 24 56.02 -29.05 -13.36
C ILE A 24 55.11 -27.83 -13.16
N ILE A 25 53.83 -28.04 -13.44
CA ILE A 25 52.71 -27.30 -12.82
C ILE A 25 51.93 -28.38 -12.08
N PRO A 26 51.53 -28.20 -10.82
CA PRO A 26 50.69 -29.19 -10.15
C PRO A 26 49.47 -29.40 -11.04
N HIS A 27 49.25 -30.63 -11.48
CA HIS A 27 47.98 -31.05 -12.04
C HIS A 27 46.92 -30.76 -10.98
N PHE A 28 46.29 -29.58 -11.06
CA PHE A 28 44.88 -29.50 -10.72
C PHE A 28 44.22 -30.31 -11.82
N ASP A 29 43.80 -31.50 -11.44
CA ASP A 29 42.97 -32.37 -12.26
C ASP A 29 42.01 -31.50 -13.05
N ARG A 30 42.12 -31.59 -14.38
CA ARG A 30 40.92 -31.38 -15.19
C ARG A 30 39.88 -32.27 -14.51
N PRO A 31 38.73 -31.74 -14.07
CA PRO A 31 37.66 -32.64 -13.76
C PRO A 31 37.53 -33.53 -15.01
N GLU A 32 37.45 -34.84 -14.80
CA GLU A 32 36.99 -35.77 -15.82
C GLU A 32 35.79 -35.12 -16.54
N PRO A 33 35.42 -35.53 -17.78
CA PRO A 33 34.11 -35.18 -18.28
C PRO A 33 33.10 -35.83 -17.31
N PHE A 34 32.78 -35.13 -16.22
CA PHE A 34 31.59 -35.35 -15.44
C PHE A 34 30.51 -35.21 -16.50
N THR A 35 29.88 -36.34 -16.77
CA THR A 35 28.63 -36.42 -17.51
C THR A 35 27.85 -35.15 -17.23
N VAL A 36 27.71 -34.32 -18.26
CA VAL A 36 26.85 -33.14 -18.23
C VAL A 36 25.46 -33.68 -17.99
N VAL A 37 25.07 -33.75 -16.73
CA VAL A 37 23.69 -34.02 -16.34
C VAL A 37 23.02 -32.67 -16.50
N HIS A 38 22.51 -32.39 -17.70
CA HIS A 38 21.62 -31.26 -17.96
C HIS A 38 20.59 -31.16 -16.84
N ALA A 39 20.22 -29.95 -16.42
CA ALA A 39 19.21 -29.74 -15.37
C ALA A 39 17.90 -30.53 -15.63
N GLU A 40 17.55 -30.77 -16.91
CA GLU A 40 16.43 -31.63 -17.32
C GLU A 40 16.66 -33.13 -17.07
N SER A 41 17.90 -33.61 -17.11
CA SER A 41 18.27 -35.02 -16.87
C SER A 41 18.34 -35.40 -15.38
N ILE A 42 18.33 -34.42 -14.48
CA ILE A 42 18.20 -34.65 -13.03
C ILE A 42 16.78 -35.16 -12.70
N HIS A 43 15.75 -34.71 -13.42
CA HIS A 43 14.37 -35.13 -13.18
C HIS A 43 14.03 -36.58 -13.57
N GLN A 44 14.94 -37.33 -14.21
CA GLN A 44 14.66 -38.68 -14.72
C GLN A 44 15.28 -39.82 -13.93
N GLN A 45 16.10 -39.55 -12.90
CA GLN A 45 16.50 -40.56 -11.94
C GLN A 45 15.70 -40.39 -10.64
N SER A 46 15.40 -41.50 -9.96
CA SER A 46 14.67 -41.54 -8.69
C SER A 46 15.39 -40.70 -7.63
N ILE A 47 15.08 -39.41 -7.56
CA ILE A 47 15.62 -38.47 -6.58
C ILE A 47 14.77 -38.55 -5.31
N ASP A 48 15.45 -38.63 -4.17
CA ASP A 48 14.88 -38.43 -2.84
C ASP A 48 13.92 -37.22 -2.85
N PRO A 49 12.64 -37.36 -2.47
CA PRO A 49 11.67 -36.26 -2.46
C PRO A 49 12.16 -35.02 -1.71
N TYR A 50 13.01 -35.20 -0.70
CA TYR A 50 13.64 -34.10 0.02
C TYR A 50 14.62 -33.31 -0.85
N LEU A 51 15.40 -34.00 -1.68
CA LEU A 51 16.39 -33.39 -2.57
C LEU A 51 15.72 -32.69 -3.76
N ASP A 52 14.64 -33.25 -4.33
CA ASP A 52 13.84 -32.57 -5.37
C ASP A 52 13.23 -31.26 -4.86
N HIS A 53 12.71 -31.26 -3.62
CA HIS A 53 12.21 -30.04 -2.98
C HIS A 53 13.29 -28.97 -2.81
N LEU A 54 14.50 -29.34 -2.39
CA LEU A 54 15.63 -28.41 -2.27
C LEU A 54 16.04 -27.82 -3.62
N PHE A 55 16.07 -28.63 -4.69
CA PHE A 55 16.37 -28.14 -6.03
C PHE A 55 15.31 -27.18 -6.55
N ARG A 56 14.02 -27.51 -6.44
CA ARG A 56 12.93 -26.59 -6.81
C ARG A 56 13.00 -25.29 -6.02
N THR A 57 13.32 -25.36 -4.74
CA THR A 57 13.48 -24.18 -3.88
C THR A 57 14.65 -23.31 -4.33
N ALA A 58 15.78 -23.92 -4.71
CA ALA A 58 16.92 -23.20 -5.28
C ALA A 58 16.57 -22.56 -6.63
N LEU A 59 15.91 -23.30 -7.53
CA LEU A 59 15.48 -22.81 -8.85
C LEU A 59 14.41 -21.71 -8.76
N GLN A 60 13.59 -21.70 -7.71
CA GLN A 60 12.69 -20.58 -7.39
C GLN A 60 13.44 -19.34 -6.82
N GLY A 61 14.78 -19.35 -6.86
CA GLY A 61 15.61 -18.21 -6.50
C GLY A 61 15.86 -18.07 -5.00
N ASN A 62 15.62 -19.11 -4.18
CA ASN A 62 15.92 -19.09 -2.75
C ASN A 62 17.30 -19.70 -2.46
N PRO A 63 18.33 -18.88 -2.22
CA PRO A 63 19.70 -19.36 -2.15
C PRO A 63 20.01 -20.08 -0.83
N ARG A 64 19.16 -19.99 0.20
CA ARG A 64 19.34 -20.74 1.46
C ARG A 64 19.21 -22.25 1.28
N ALA A 65 18.56 -22.71 0.22
CA ALA A 65 18.47 -24.14 -0.10
C ALA A 65 19.86 -24.78 -0.24
N TRP A 66 20.87 -24.02 -0.68
CA TRP A 66 22.26 -24.47 -0.82
C TRP A 66 22.92 -24.92 0.48
N GLN A 67 22.41 -24.50 1.65
CA GLN A 67 22.91 -24.97 2.95
C GLN A 67 22.56 -26.44 3.22
N TYR A 68 21.57 -26.98 2.51
CA TYR A 68 21.02 -28.32 2.73
C TYR A 68 21.25 -29.27 1.56
N ILE A 69 21.71 -28.76 0.40
CA ILE A 69 22.05 -29.60 -0.75
C ILE A 69 23.38 -30.33 -0.45
N PRO A 70 23.45 -31.66 -0.52
CA PRO A 70 24.70 -32.37 -0.27
C PRO A 70 25.73 -32.08 -1.37
N ARG A 71 27.02 -31.99 -1.00
CA ARG A 71 28.12 -31.58 -1.91
C ARG A 71 28.18 -32.31 -3.26
N GLY A 72 27.81 -33.58 -3.31
CA GLY A 72 27.82 -34.39 -4.54
C GLY A 72 26.76 -34.00 -5.57
N TYR A 73 25.77 -33.20 -5.16
CA TYR A 73 24.62 -32.78 -5.96
C TYR A 73 24.63 -31.29 -6.31
N GLU A 74 25.62 -30.54 -5.81
CA GLU A 74 25.79 -29.13 -6.13
C GLU A 74 26.44 -28.98 -7.52
N THR A 75 25.74 -28.37 -8.48
CA THR A 75 26.23 -28.16 -9.86
C THR A 75 26.34 -26.67 -10.23
N TYR A 76 27.16 -26.36 -11.23
CA TYR A 76 27.31 -24.99 -11.73
C TYR A 76 26.02 -24.48 -12.41
N ASP A 77 25.34 -25.32 -13.18
CA ASP A 77 24.08 -24.95 -13.85
C ASP A 77 22.99 -24.61 -12.84
N LEU A 78 22.88 -25.38 -11.75
CA LEU A 78 21.97 -25.06 -10.66
C LEU A 78 22.31 -23.70 -10.04
N ALA A 79 23.60 -23.36 -9.90
CA ALA A 79 24.03 -22.07 -9.38
C ALA A 79 23.64 -20.92 -10.32
N MET A 80 23.83 -21.09 -11.62
CA MET A 80 23.43 -20.12 -12.64
C MET A 80 21.92 -19.85 -12.63
N GLU A 81 21.11 -20.91 -12.60
CA GLU A 81 19.65 -20.82 -12.58
C GLU A 81 19.12 -20.24 -11.26
N THR A 82 19.71 -20.63 -10.12
CA THR A 82 19.39 -20.03 -8.81
C THR A 82 19.64 -18.53 -8.85
N VAL A 83 20.76 -18.09 -9.45
CA VAL A 83 21.14 -16.68 -9.57
C VAL A 83 20.18 -15.89 -10.45
N ALA A 84 19.84 -16.41 -11.63
CA ALA A 84 18.95 -15.75 -12.57
C ALA A 84 17.57 -15.47 -11.96
N HIS A 85 17.03 -16.42 -11.19
CA HIS A 85 15.68 -16.31 -10.62
C HIS A 85 15.64 -15.72 -9.21
N SER A 86 16.78 -15.36 -8.62
CA SER A 86 16.80 -14.89 -7.23
C SER A 86 16.35 -13.45 -7.06
N ARG A 87 15.53 -13.27 -6.03
CA ARG A 87 15.14 -11.97 -5.49
C ARG A 87 15.96 -11.56 -4.26
N SER A 88 16.97 -12.35 -3.88
CA SER A 88 17.79 -12.10 -2.68
C SER A 88 18.91 -11.11 -2.95
N SER A 89 19.00 -10.07 -2.11
CA SER A 89 20.08 -9.07 -2.13
C SER A 89 21.47 -9.63 -1.75
N TYR A 90 21.55 -10.88 -1.29
CA TYR A 90 22.78 -11.52 -0.79
C TYR A 90 23.01 -12.92 -1.36
N ILE A 91 22.48 -13.22 -2.56
CA ILE A 91 22.55 -14.58 -3.13
C ILE A 91 23.97 -15.15 -3.19
N LEU A 92 24.97 -14.34 -3.55
CA LEU A 92 26.36 -14.82 -3.58
C LEU A 92 26.88 -15.27 -2.21
N ARG A 93 26.30 -14.84 -1.09
CA ARG A 93 26.72 -15.30 0.25
C ARG A 93 26.44 -16.78 0.47
N ASP A 94 25.29 -17.25 -0.01
CA ASP A 94 24.79 -18.61 0.21
C ASP A 94 25.24 -19.59 -0.88
N ILE A 95 25.67 -19.09 -2.06
CA ILE A 95 26.29 -19.92 -3.10
C ILE A 95 27.71 -20.33 -2.67
N PRO A 96 28.09 -21.62 -2.77
CA PRO A 96 29.43 -22.09 -2.45
C PRO A 96 30.53 -21.32 -3.21
N LEU A 97 31.62 -20.98 -2.50
CA LEU A 97 32.75 -20.19 -3.04
C LEU A 97 33.29 -20.73 -4.38
N ARG A 98 33.31 -22.06 -4.57
CA ARG A 98 33.83 -22.70 -5.78
C ARG A 98 33.03 -22.41 -7.05
N PHE A 99 31.77 -22.02 -6.93
CA PHE A 99 30.91 -21.67 -8.08
C PHE A 99 30.83 -20.16 -8.33
N ARG A 100 31.42 -19.33 -7.45
CA ARG A 100 31.47 -17.86 -7.62
C ARG A 100 32.53 -17.51 -8.66
N THR A 101 32.29 -17.89 -9.91
CA THR A 101 33.14 -17.54 -11.07
C THR A 101 32.78 -16.15 -11.58
N TYR A 102 33.62 -15.58 -12.45
CA TYR A 102 33.32 -14.32 -13.14
C TYR A 102 31.98 -14.41 -13.91
N GLU A 103 31.76 -15.50 -14.64
CA GLU A 103 30.56 -15.70 -15.45
C GLU A 103 29.28 -15.78 -14.60
N LEU A 104 29.32 -16.44 -13.44
CA LEU A 104 28.17 -16.48 -12.54
C LEU A 104 27.88 -15.10 -11.93
N VAL A 105 28.93 -14.35 -11.57
CA VAL A 105 28.79 -12.97 -11.09
C VAL A 105 28.26 -12.05 -12.18
N LYS A 106 28.70 -12.22 -13.44
CA LYS A 106 28.18 -11.48 -14.58
C LYS A 106 26.69 -11.79 -14.80
N SER A 107 26.34 -13.08 -14.83
CA SER A 107 24.95 -13.54 -14.98
C SER A 107 24.03 -12.97 -13.90
N LEU A 108 24.52 -12.83 -12.67
CA LEU A 108 23.80 -12.16 -11.58
C LEU A 108 23.39 -10.74 -11.98
N PHE A 109 24.32 -9.91 -12.45
CA PHE A 109 23.99 -8.53 -12.85
C PHE A 109 23.19 -8.49 -14.16
N GLU A 110 23.28 -9.53 -14.98
CA GLU A 110 22.59 -9.64 -16.27
C GLU A 110 21.12 -10.11 -16.15
N HIS A 111 20.78 -10.94 -15.17
CA HIS A 111 19.49 -11.64 -15.16
C HIS A 111 18.73 -11.53 -13.83
N SER A 112 19.38 -11.19 -12.72
CA SER A 112 18.70 -11.17 -11.41
C SER A 112 17.64 -10.06 -11.31
N GLU A 113 16.49 -10.44 -10.76
CA GLU A 113 15.39 -9.52 -10.43
C GLU A 113 15.69 -8.60 -9.22
N SER A 114 16.80 -8.80 -8.50
CA SER A 114 17.12 -8.09 -7.26
C SER A 114 18.61 -7.72 -7.20
N VAL A 115 18.99 -6.71 -7.96
CA VAL A 115 20.36 -6.18 -7.92
C VAL A 115 20.45 -5.12 -6.84
N TYR A 116 20.92 -5.52 -5.65
CA TYR A 116 21.29 -4.60 -4.59
C TYR A 116 22.81 -4.52 -4.41
N VAL A 117 23.24 -3.31 -4.09
CA VAL A 117 24.59 -2.81 -3.80
C VAL A 117 25.44 -3.70 -2.87
N ALA A 118 24.81 -4.54 -2.05
CA ALA A 118 25.46 -5.38 -1.05
C ALA A 118 26.33 -6.52 -1.63
N GLN A 119 26.16 -6.87 -2.90
CA GLN A 119 26.91 -7.97 -3.51
C GLN A 119 28.31 -7.57 -3.98
N LEU A 120 28.52 -6.29 -4.35
CA LEU A 120 29.85 -5.82 -4.79
C LEU A 120 30.90 -5.86 -3.69
N ASP A 121 30.50 -5.76 -2.41
CA ASP A 121 31.40 -5.74 -1.25
C ASP A 121 32.06 -7.12 -0.99
N ILE A 122 31.40 -8.20 -1.41
CA ILE A 122 31.87 -9.57 -1.19
C ILE A 122 32.57 -10.16 -2.42
N LEU A 123 32.66 -9.41 -3.52
CA LEU A 123 33.34 -9.85 -4.72
C LEU A 123 34.86 -9.70 -4.59
N PRO A 124 35.65 -10.68 -5.09
CA PRO A 124 37.08 -10.50 -5.27
C PRO A 124 37.37 -9.26 -6.12
N SER A 125 38.41 -8.49 -5.76
CA SER A 125 38.78 -7.28 -6.51
C SER A 125 39.10 -7.56 -7.99
N SER A 126 39.49 -8.79 -8.33
CA SER A 126 39.71 -9.25 -9.71
C SER A 126 38.44 -9.31 -10.55
N TYR A 127 37.25 -9.41 -9.95
CA TYR A 127 35.98 -9.49 -10.66
C TYR A 127 35.27 -8.14 -10.79
N LEU A 128 35.72 -7.12 -10.06
CA LEU A 128 35.20 -5.76 -10.18
C LEU A 128 35.77 -5.09 -11.44
N THR A 129 35.38 -5.60 -12.61
CA THR A 129 35.76 -5.07 -13.93
C THR A 129 34.87 -3.88 -14.30
N TYR A 130 35.23 -3.16 -15.38
CA TYR A 130 34.38 -2.08 -15.91
C TYR A 130 33.01 -2.60 -16.36
N GLU A 131 32.96 -3.78 -16.97
CA GLU A 131 31.71 -4.43 -17.41
C GLU A 131 30.77 -4.69 -16.24
N ILE A 132 31.27 -5.28 -15.15
CA ILE A 132 30.48 -5.50 -13.93
C ILE A 132 30.05 -4.16 -13.32
N ALA A 133 30.94 -3.16 -13.30
CA ALA A 133 30.60 -1.83 -12.78
C ALA A 133 29.47 -1.16 -13.58
N LEU A 134 29.50 -1.26 -14.92
CA LEU A 134 28.48 -0.71 -15.81
C LEU A 134 27.14 -1.42 -15.62
N LEU A 135 27.12 -2.77 -15.70
CA LEU A 135 25.91 -3.55 -15.48
C LEU A 135 25.30 -3.27 -14.11
N ALA A 136 26.15 -3.17 -13.08
CA ALA A 136 25.71 -2.86 -11.74
C ALA A 136 25.04 -1.48 -11.65
N VAL A 137 25.60 -0.45 -12.30
CA VAL A 137 24.97 0.88 -12.36
C VAL A 137 23.67 0.84 -13.18
N GLU A 138 23.65 0.22 -14.35
CA GLU A 138 22.46 0.21 -15.23
C GLU A 138 21.27 -0.52 -14.62
N ARG A 139 21.53 -1.57 -13.83
CA ARG A 139 20.50 -2.42 -13.22
C ARG A 139 20.16 -2.06 -11.77
N ASN A 140 20.83 -1.06 -11.18
CA ASN A 140 20.51 -0.55 -9.84
C ASN A 140 19.29 0.39 -9.86
N THR A 141 18.23 -0.02 -10.57
CA THR A 141 16.93 0.65 -10.54
C THR A 141 16.22 0.30 -9.22
N PRO A 142 15.70 1.28 -8.46
CA PRO A 142 14.83 0.98 -7.33
C PRO A 142 13.62 0.18 -7.84
N ILE A 143 13.43 -1.04 -7.35
CA ILE A 143 12.20 -1.80 -7.62
C ILE A 143 11.03 -0.92 -7.12
N GLU A 144 10.13 -0.52 -8.02
CA GLU A 144 9.00 0.40 -7.74
C GLU A 144 8.15 0.00 -6.52
N ASN A 145 8.22 -1.27 -6.11
CA ASN A 145 7.46 -1.85 -5.01
C ASN A 145 8.21 -1.94 -3.67
N PHE A 146 9.48 -1.53 -3.58
CA PHE A 146 10.25 -1.61 -2.33
C PHE A 146 10.45 -0.23 -1.69
N LYS A 147 9.56 0.12 -0.75
CA LYS A 147 9.71 1.28 0.17
C LYS A 147 10.82 1.02 1.20
N ALA A 148 12.06 0.78 0.78
CA ALA A 148 13.18 0.76 1.70
C ALA A 148 13.43 2.19 2.22
N PRO A 149 13.74 2.39 3.52
CA PRO A 149 13.97 3.71 4.06
C PRO A 149 15.18 4.39 3.37
N PRO A 150 15.19 5.74 3.21
CA PRO A 150 16.23 6.48 2.49
C PRO A 150 17.67 6.29 3.01
N ARG A 151 17.83 5.70 4.21
CA ARG A 151 19.11 5.35 4.83
C ARG A 151 19.75 4.08 4.25
N ALA A 152 19.02 3.28 3.48
CA ALA A 152 19.48 2.01 2.92
C ALA A 152 19.97 2.09 1.47
N GLN A 153 19.78 3.22 0.77
CA GLN A 153 20.36 3.43 -0.56
C GLN A 153 21.80 3.91 -0.42
N VAL A 154 22.73 2.97 -0.31
CA VAL A 154 24.17 3.26 -0.45
C VAL A 154 24.45 3.40 -1.95
N SER A 155 25.18 4.44 -2.37
CA SER A 155 25.56 4.56 -3.78
C SER A 155 26.43 3.39 -4.21
N ILE A 156 26.11 2.80 -5.36
CA ILE A 156 26.88 1.70 -5.93
C ILE A 156 28.32 2.09 -6.28
N LEU A 157 28.55 3.37 -6.59
CA LEU A 157 29.89 3.92 -6.83
C LEU A 157 30.81 3.73 -5.63
N LYS A 158 30.30 3.60 -4.40
CA LYS A 158 31.11 3.31 -3.22
C LYS A 158 31.98 2.07 -3.40
N TYR A 159 31.43 1.03 -4.03
CA TYR A 159 32.05 -0.29 -4.18
C TYR A 159 32.82 -0.45 -5.49
N ILE A 160 32.55 0.40 -6.48
CA ILE A 160 33.26 0.37 -7.76
C ILE A 160 34.67 0.94 -7.58
N PRO A 161 35.75 0.27 -8.03
CA PRO A 161 37.10 0.80 -7.96
C PRO A 161 37.24 2.18 -8.63
N LYS A 162 38.01 3.09 -8.03
CA LYS A 162 38.15 4.50 -8.50
C LYS A 162 38.56 4.61 -9.97
N GLN A 163 39.37 3.67 -10.46
CA GLN A 163 39.86 3.64 -11.85
C GLN A 163 38.75 3.45 -12.90
N TYR A 164 37.59 2.91 -12.50
CA TYR A 164 36.45 2.69 -13.40
C TYR A 164 35.35 3.75 -13.25
N ARG A 165 35.46 4.67 -12.29
CA ARG A 165 34.49 5.76 -12.06
C ARG A 165 34.75 6.91 -13.04
N ASP A 166 34.73 6.63 -14.34
CA ASP A 166 34.88 7.65 -15.37
C ASP A 166 33.66 8.57 -15.47
N ALA A 167 33.69 9.51 -16.41
CA ALA A 167 32.62 10.51 -16.57
C ALA A 167 31.27 9.88 -16.93
N GLU A 168 31.25 8.89 -17.84
CA GLU A 168 30.03 8.26 -18.33
C GLU A 168 29.36 7.45 -17.21
N LEU A 169 30.13 6.58 -16.55
CA LEU A 169 29.62 5.77 -15.44
C LEU A 169 29.17 6.64 -14.27
N SER A 170 29.95 7.68 -13.95
CA SER A 170 29.59 8.65 -12.90
C SER A 170 28.30 9.38 -13.23
N LEU A 171 28.12 9.84 -14.48
CA LEU A 171 26.90 10.52 -14.92
C LEU A 171 25.68 9.60 -14.80
N LYS A 172 25.76 8.37 -15.30
CA LYS A 172 24.68 7.37 -15.17
C LYS A 172 24.32 7.13 -13.69
N ALA A 173 25.33 6.97 -12.84
CA ALA A 173 25.11 6.71 -11.42
C ALA A 173 24.46 7.89 -10.68
N VAL A 174 24.86 9.13 -10.93
CA VAL A 174 24.23 10.30 -10.28
C VAL A 174 22.82 10.57 -10.81
N SER A 175 22.54 10.26 -12.08
CA SER A 175 21.20 10.39 -12.66
C SER A 175 20.20 9.41 -12.06
N GLN A 176 20.65 8.28 -11.53
CA GLN A 176 19.80 7.33 -10.79
C GLN A 176 19.73 7.63 -9.29
N PHE A 177 20.83 8.14 -8.71
CA PHE A 177 20.93 8.47 -7.29
C PHE A 177 21.89 9.64 -7.09
N GLY A 178 21.37 10.86 -6.93
CA GLY A 178 22.12 12.11 -6.95
C GLY A 178 23.22 12.20 -5.90
N ARG A 179 22.99 11.61 -4.70
CA ARG A 179 24.01 11.52 -3.65
C ARG A 179 25.20 10.62 -4.01
N ALA A 180 25.15 9.88 -5.13
CA ALA A 180 26.32 9.19 -5.69
C ALA A 180 27.49 10.13 -5.99
N LEU A 181 27.23 11.43 -6.15
CA LEU A 181 28.24 12.46 -6.36
C LEU A 181 29.34 12.45 -5.26
N GLU A 182 29.02 12.01 -4.05
CA GLU A 182 29.99 11.79 -2.96
C GLU A 182 31.17 10.91 -3.39
N PHE A 183 30.91 9.87 -4.18
CA PHE A 183 31.88 8.85 -4.59
C PHE A 183 32.51 9.11 -5.95
N VAL A 184 32.00 10.09 -6.71
CA VAL A 184 32.62 10.54 -7.97
C VAL A 184 33.99 11.16 -7.67
N PRO A 185 35.06 10.80 -8.42
CA PRO A 185 36.37 11.43 -8.29
C PRO A 185 36.29 12.95 -8.39
N LYS A 186 36.97 13.68 -7.50
CA LYS A 186 36.84 15.14 -7.38
C LYS A 186 37.09 15.88 -8.70
N ASN A 187 38.04 15.39 -9.50
CA ASN A 187 38.39 15.94 -10.82
C ASN A 187 37.31 15.70 -11.89
N LEU A 188 36.36 14.78 -11.66
CA LEU A 188 35.25 14.46 -12.58
C LEU A 188 33.92 15.06 -12.13
N ARG A 189 33.86 15.77 -11.00
CA ARG A 189 32.65 16.49 -10.57
C ARG A 189 32.47 17.78 -11.36
N THR A 190 32.32 17.64 -12.67
CA THR A 190 32.06 18.75 -13.59
C THR A 190 30.72 19.41 -13.27
N TYR A 191 30.48 20.57 -13.88
CA TYR A 191 29.18 21.24 -13.80
C TYR A 191 28.04 20.32 -14.25
N GLU A 192 28.21 19.60 -15.36
CA GLU A 192 27.20 18.69 -15.92
C GLU A 192 26.84 17.55 -14.97
N ILE A 193 27.83 16.83 -14.46
CA ILE A 193 27.61 15.72 -13.52
C ILE A 193 27.01 16.24 -12.20
N SER A 194 27.46 17.41 -11.75
CA SER A 194 26.92 18.06 -10.55
C SER A 194 25.47 18.51 -10.76
N LEU A 195 25.13 19.03 -11.94
CA LEU A 195 23.77 19.44 -12.30
C LEU A 195 22.85 18.22 -12.32
N ALA A 196 23.23 17.15 -13.02
CA ALA A 196 22.48 15.90 -13.05
C ALA A 196 22.22 15.33 -11.64
N ALA A 197 23.24 15.42 -10.76
CA ALA A 197 23.11 14.99 -9.38
C ALA A 197 22.09 15.83 -8.58
N VAL A 198 22.13 17.17 -8.67
CA VAL A 198 21.21 18.03 -7.90
C VAL A 198 19.79 18.05 -8.46
N THR A 199 19.62 17.84 -9.76
CA THR A 199 18.29 17.67 -10.37
C THR A 199 17.63 16.35 -9.95
N GLN A 200 18.43 15.34 -9.61
CA GLN A 200 17.94 14.05 -9.10
C GLN A 200 17.65 14.12 -7.59
N ASP A 201 18.58 14.65 -6.79
CA ASP A 201 18.44 14.88 -5.34
C ASP A 201 19.14 16.19 -4.97
N GLY A 202 18.37 17.24 -4.68
CA GLY A 202 18.88 18.57 -4.36
C GLY A 202 19.86 18.60 -3.18
N ARG A 203 19.81 17.61 -2.28
CA ARG A 203 20.80 17.48 -1.19
C ARG A 203 22.18 17.03 -1.68
N ALA A 204 22.32 16.61 -2.93
CA ALA A 204 23.62 16.34 -3.54
C ALA A 204 24.49 17.60 -3.63
N LEU A 205 23.90 18.80 -3.49
CA LEU A 205 24.62 20.09 -3.43
C LEU A 205 25.76 20.10 -2.41
N GLN A 206 25.67 19.31 -1.34
CA GLN A 206 26.73 19.16 -0.34
C GLN A 206 28.06 18.61 -0.91
N PHE A 207 28.00 17.84 -2.00
CA PHE A 207 29.15 17.19 -2.62
C PHE A 207 29.68 17.94 -3.85
N VAL A 208 28.99 19.00 -4.27
CA VAL A 208 29.36 19.84 -5.42
C VAL A 208 30.60 20.68 -5.09
N PRO A 209 31.64 20.68 -5.94
CA PRO A 209 32.82 21.53 -5.74
C PRO A 209 32.44 23.02 -5.67
N ALA A 210 33.11 23.78 -4.81
CA ALA A 210 32.80 25.19 -4.58
C ALA A 210 32.78 26.03 -5.88
N GLN A 211 33.72 25.76 -6.79
CA GLN A 211 33.82 26.42 -8.10
C GLN A 211 32.62 26.19 -9.04
N HIS A 212 31.78 25.18 -8.77
CA HIS A 212 30.59 24.85 -9.57
C HIS A 212 29.27 25.21 -8.87
N LYS A 213 29.31 25.76 -7.65
CA LYS A 213 28.12 26.27 -6.97
C LYS A 213 27.69 27.63 -7.54
N THR A 214 27.35 27.65 -8.82
CA THR A 214 26.80 28.84 -9.49
C THR A 214 25.38 29.11 -9.00
N PRO A 215 24.86 30.34 -9.17
CA PRO A 215 23.46 30.65 -8.84
C PRO A 215 22.45 29.69 -9.48
N ASP A 216 22.66 29.32 -10.76
CA ASP A 216 21.77 28.42 -11.49
C ASP A 216 21.75 27.00 -10.89
N LEU A 217 22.93 26.46 -10.55
CA LEU A 217 23.01 25.12 -9.96
C LEU A 217 22.43 25.10 -8.54
N ILE A 218 22.69 26.15 -7.75
CA ILE A 218 22.07 26.34 -6.44
C ILE A 218 20.55 26.40 -6.57
N TRP A 219 20.04 27.16 -7.54
CA TRP A 219 18.62 27.27 -7.82
C TRP A 219 18.02 25.90 -8.14
N SER A 220 18.58 25.15 -9.10
CA SER A 220 18.11 23.81 -9.44
C SER A 220 18.09 22.86 -8.24
N ALA A 221 19.09 22.95 -7.36
CA ALA A 221 19.14 22.13 -6.14
C ALA A 221 18.03 22.47 -5.14
N VAL A 222 17.77 23.76 -4.91
CA VAL A 222 16.74 24.24 -3.97
C VAL A 222 15.34 24.05 -4.54
N GLU A 223 15.16 24.25 -5.84
CA GLU A 223 13.92 23.99 -6.57
C GLU A 223 13.51 22.52 -6.46
N GLN A 224 14.48 21.59 -6.58
CA GLN A 224 14.23 20.16 -6.42
C GLN A 224 13.87 19.79 -4.97
N ASN A 225 14.53 20.42 -3.99
CA ASN A 225 14.30 20.16 -2.56
C ASN A 225 14.72 21.38 -1.73
N GLY A 226 13.75 22.11 -1.17
CA GLY A 226 14.01 23.28 -0.32
C GLY A 226 15.00 23.06 0.82
N LYS A 227 15.14 21.82 1.35
CA LYS A 227 16.15 21.49 2.37
C LYS A 227 17.59 21.48 1.84
N ALA A 228 17.82 21.63 0.54
CA ALA A 228 19.13 21.86 -0.05
C ALA A 228 19.74 23.20 0.40
N LEU A 229 18.92 24.16 0.84
CA LEU A 229 19.35 25.45 1.37
C LEU A 229 20.40 25.33 2.50
N GLN A 230 20.40 24.21 3.25
CA GLN A 230 21.41 23.92 4.27
C GLN A 230 22.85 23.88 3.74
N PHE A 231 23.03 23.60 2.44
CA PHE A 231 24.33 23.48 1.77
C PHE A 231 24.70 24.72 0.92
N VAL A 232 23.84 25.74 0.95
CA VAL A 232 24.05 27.04 0.31
C VAL A 232 24.76 27.97 1.29
N PRO A 233 25.92 28.56 0.91
CA PRO A 233 26.58 29.55 1.75
C PRO A 233 25.65 30.71 2.10
N LYS A 234 25.70 31.22 3.34
CA LYS A 234 24.79 32.27 3.80
C LYS A 234 24.90 33.57 2.97
N SER A 235 26.07 33.85 2.41
CA SER A 235 26.34 34.98 1.51
C SER A 235 25.65 34.86 0.16
N ASP A 236 25.34 33.63 -0.28
CA ASP A 236 24.87 33.32 -1.63
C ASP A 236 23.34 33.11 -1.64
N GLN A 237 22.69 33.23 -0.49
CA GLN A 237 21.23 33.21 -0.40
C GLN A 237 20.66 34.52 -0.93
N THR A 238 19.60 34.43 -1.74
CA THR A 238 18.79 35.58 -2.17
C THR A 238 17.38 35.46 -1.57
N MET A 239 16.61 36.56 -1.61
CA MET A 239 15.24 36.54 -1.10
C MET A 239 14.37 35.55 -1.88
N GLU A 240 14.50 35.52 -3.20
CA GLU A 240 13.76 34.64 -4.10
C GLU A 240 14.07 33.18 -3.84
N LEU A 241 15.36 32.85 -3.65
CA LEU A 241 15.81 31.51 -3.33
C LEU A 241 15.28 31.05 -1.95
N VAL A 242 15.33 31.94 -0.95
CA VAL A 242 14.81 31.66 0.38
C VAL A 242 13.30 31.40 0.33
N ARG A 243 12.52 32.23 -0.39
CA ARG A 243 11.08 32.01 -0.59
C ARG A 243 10.80 30.63 -1.19
N MET A 244 11.47 30.30 -2.29
CA MET A 244 11.35 28.99 -2.95
C MET A 244 11.64 27.84 -1.99
N ALA A 245 12.67 27.97 -1.15
CA ALA A 245 13.06 26.94 -0.20
C ALA A 245 12.03 26.74 0.93
N VAL A 246 11.51 27.84 1.50
CA VAL A 246 10.59 27.78 2.64
C VAL A 246 9.17 27.40 2.25
N THR A 247 8.78 27.55 0.99
CA THR A 247 7.48 27.06 0.47
C THR A 247 7.48 25.56 0.14
N GLN A 248 8.48 24.83 0.61
CA GLN A 248 8.64 23.39 0.37
C GLN A 248 8.90 22.63 1.67
N ASN A 249 8.74 21.30 1.62
CA ASN A 249 9.08 20.38 2.72
C ASN A 249 8.56 20.82 4.10
N GLN A 250 7.30 21.28 4.18
CA GLN A 250 6.65 21.78 5.40
C GLN A 250 7.38 22.97 6.06
N GLY A 251 8.03 23.84 5.27
CA GLY A 251 8.72 25.03 5.78
C GLY A 251 10.03 24.77 6.51
N SER A 252 10.51 23.52 6.56
CA SER A 252 11.69 23.15 7.34
C SER A 252 12.98 23.85 6.90
N ALA A 253 13.03 24.39 5.68
CA ALA A 253 14.19 25.12 5.18
C ALA A 253 14.46 26.41 5.97
N LEU A 254 13.48 26.91 6.74
CA LEU A 254 13.60 28.10 7.58
C LEU A 254 14.80 28.01 8.56
N ALA A 255 15.10 26.80 9.06
CA ALA A 255 16.28 26.55 9.91
C ALA A 255 17.61 26.98 9.28
N TYR A 256 17.67 27.03 7.95
CA TYR A 256 18.87 27.31 7.17
C TYR A 256 18.86 28.68 6.51
N VAL A 257 17.87 29.53 6.79
CA VAL A 257 17.82 30.90 6.27
C VAL A 257 18.89 31.77 6.94
N ALA A 258 19.51 32.69 6.19
CA ALA A 258 20.42 33.68 6.76
C ALA A 258 19.63 34.73 7.55
N LYS A 259 20.19 35.21 8.66
CA LYS A 259 19.48 36.14 9.58
C LYS A 259 18.88 37.36 8.88
N GLN A 260 19.55 37.90 7.86
CA GLN A 260 19.09 39.06 7.09
C GLN A 260 17.79 38.82 6.29
N TYR A 261 17.47 37.56 5.95
CA TYR A 261 16.25 37.18 5.24
C TYR A 261 15.17 36.62 6.16
N LEU A 262 15.45 36.50 7.46
CA LEU A 262 14.52 35.96 8.45
C LEU A 262 13.54 37.04 8.90
N THR A 263 12.61 37.39 8.02
CA THR A 263 11.56 38.39 8.25
C THR A 263 10.27 37.73 8.73
N HIS A 264 9.33 38.53 9.24
CA HIS A 264 7.98 38.07 9.57
C HIS A 264 7.29 37.40 8.37
N GLU A 265 7.43 37.98 7.16
CA GLU A 265 6.84 37.43 5.94
C GLU A 265 7.41 36.04 5.60
N ILE A 266 8.73 35.87 5.64
CA ILE A 266 9.39 34.59 5.33
C ILE A 266 9.03 33.53 6.38
N ALA A 267 9.05 33.89 7.66
CA ALA A 267 8.62 33.00 8.73
C ALA A 267 7.16 32.57 8.56
N LEU A 268 6.27 33.51 8.19
CA LEU A 268 4.86 33.21 7.98
C LEU A 268 4.64 32.30 6.78
N LEU A 269 5.31 32.56 5.65
CA LEU A 269 5.28 31.67 4.49
C LEU A 269 5.70 30.25 4.87
N ALA A 270 6.82 30.10 5.59
CA ALA A 270 7.29 28.80 6.06
C ALA A 270 6.27 28.13 6.99
N ALA A 271 5.72 28.86 7.95
CA ALA A 271 4.81 28.31 8.96
C ALA A 271 3.44 27.94 8.38
N LYS A 272 3.00 28.60 7.29
CA LYS A 272 1.81 28.21 6.51
C LYS A 272 1.98 26.88 5.79
N GLU A 273 3.20 26.52 5.38
CA GLU A 273 3.47 25.22 4.73
C GLU A 273 3.37 24.02 5.67
N GLY A 274 3.72 24.18 6.95
CA GLY A 274 3.62 23.08 7.91
C GLY A 274 4.38 23.30 9.21
N TYR A 275 4.42 22.25 10.03
CA TYR A 275 5.00 22.32 11.38
C TYR A 275 6.49 22.66 11.38
N GLY A 276 7.26 22.16 10.40
CA GLY A 276 8.69 22.46 10.33
C GLY A 276 9.01 23.95 10.17
N GLY A 277 8.16 24.71 9.48
CA GLY A 277 8.30 26.16 9.38
C GLY A 277 7.97 26.86 10.69
N LEU A 278 6.90 26.43 11.39
CA LEU A 278 6.53 26.99 12.68
C LEU A 278 7.58 26.67 13.77
N ASP A 279 8.04 25.42 13.83
CA ASP A 279 9.04 24.95 14.81
C ASP A 279 10.38 25.71 14.69
N HIS A 280 10.74 26.13 13.48
CA HIS A 280 11.95 26.90 13.20
C HIS A 280 11.72 28.41 13.16
N THR A 281 10.50 28.89 13.43
CA THR A 281 10.21 30.31 13.50
C THR A 281 10.77 30.88 14.82
N PRO A 282 11.57 31.97 14.78
CA PRO A 282 12.01 32.66 15.98
C PRO A 282 10.83 33.07 16.86
N LYS A 283 10.93 32.83 18.17
CA LYS A 283 9.83 33.10 19.12
C LYS A 283 9.39 34.56 19.09
N GLU A 284 10.29 35.48 18.79
CA GLU A 284 10.05 36.92 18.70
C GLU A 284 9.14 37.30 17.51
N LEU A 285 9.04 36.44 16.50
CA LEU A 285 8.17 36.66 15.33
C LEU A 285 6.79 36.02 15.47
N ILE A 286 6.61 35.13 16.46
CA ILE A 286 5.33 34.46 16.70
C ILE A 286 4.44 35.40 17.51
N THR A 287 3.45 35.99 16.84
CA THR A 287 2.41 36.82 17.45
C THR A 287 1.05 36.13 17.35
N GLU A 288 0.05 36.65 18.08
CA GLU A 288 -1.33 36.19 17.93
C GLU A 288 -1.81 36.33 16.46
N GLU A 289 -1.55 37.47 15.83
CA GLU A 289 -1.90 37.71 14.42
C GLU A 289 -1.21 36.70 13.50
N PHE A 290 0.07 36.40 13.74
CA PHE A 290 0.81 35.39 12.99
C PHE A 290 0.14 34.01 13.06
N LEU A 291 -0.26 33.58 14.27
CA LEU A 291 -0.93 32.29 14.48
C LEU A 291 -2.33 32.26 13.85
N LEU A 292 -3.10 33.35 13.96
CA LEU A 292 -4.42 33.48 13.33
C LEU A 292 -4.32 33.38 11.80
N GLN A 293 -3.30 34.01 11.19
CA GLN A 293 -3.07 33.89 9.75
C GLN A 293 -2.70 32.47 9.30
N ILE A 294 -2.06 31.68 10.15
CA ILE A 294 -1.80 30.26 9.86
C ILE A 294 -3.07 29.43 9.98
N LEU A 295 -3.90 29.69 11.00
CA LEU A 295 -5.19 29.01 11.20
C LEU A 295 -6.15 29.17 10.01
N GLN A 296 -6.10 30.32 9.31
CA GLN A 296 -6.87 30.55 8.08
C GLN A 296 -6.48 29.64 6.92
N THR A 297 -5.21 29.19 6.86
CA THR A 297 -4.71 28.38 5.75
C THR A 297 -4.63 26.90 6.09
N ARG A 298 -4.44 26.55 7.36
CA ARG A 298 -4.31 25.16 7.82
C ARG A 298 -4.70 25.00 9.28
N ARG A 299 -4.97 23.76 9.66
CA ARG A 299 -5.17 23.39 11.06
C ARG A 299 -3.86 23.53 11.84
N LEU A 300 -3.95 24.08 13.05
CA LEU A 300 -2.90 24.05 14.05
C LEU A 300 -3.37 23.25 15.25
N SER A 301 -2.47 22.45 15.80
CA SER A 301 -2.70 21.79 17.07
C SER A 301 -2.52 22.78 18.21
N LEU A 302 -3.31 22.63 19.28
CA LEU A 302 -3.12 23.38 20.52
C LEU A 302 -1.66 23.29 21.03
N PHE A 303 -1.01 22.13 20.87
CA PHE A 303 0.38 21.91 21.29
C PHE A 303 1.41 22.70 20.48
N SER A 304 1.03 23.22 19.31
CA SER A 304 1.89 24.05 18.48
C SER A 304 1.87 25.53 18.89
N ILE A 305 0.95 25.91 19.79
CA ILE A 305 0.86 27.28 20.29
C ILE A 305 1.84 27.43 21.45
N PRO A 306 2.74 28.43 21.40
CA PRO A 306 3.66 28.67 22.51
C PRO A 306 2.92 28.91 23.83
N GLU A 307 3.53 28.45 24.92
CA GLU A 307 3.00 28.63 26.27
C GLU A 307 2.74 30.12 26.57
N GLY A 308 1.56 30.43 27.12
CA GLY A 308 1.13 31.79 27.43
C GLY A 308 0.63 32.62 26.24
N MET A 309 0.66 32.09 25.00
CA MET A 309 0.11 32.79 23.82
C MET A 309 -1.33 32.42 23.48
N LEU A 310 -1.93 31.43 24.16
CA LEU A 310 -3.32 31.08 23.93
C LEU A 310 -4.21 32.25 24.36
N THR A 311 -5.01 32.76 23.42
CA THR A 311 -6.01 33.81 23.66
C THR A 311 -7.40 33.29 23.37
N HIS A 312 -8.43 34.06 23.74
CA HIS A 312 -9.81 33.73 23.38
C HIS A 312 -10.03 33.68 21.87
N ALA A 313 -9.38 34.55 21.09
CA ALA A 313 -9.52 34.55 19.63
C ALA A 313 -8.90 33.28 19.03
N LEU A 314 -7.71 32.88 19.50
CA LEU A 314 -7.07 31.63 19.08
C LEU A 314 -7.90 30.41 19.50
N ALA A 315 -8.39 30.36 20.74
CA ALA A 315 -9.23 29.27 21.22
C ALA A 315 -10.48 29.06 20.35
N LYS A 316 -11.18 30.15 19.99
CA LYS A 316 -12.32 30.10 19.06
C LYS A 316 -11.93 29.55 17.70
N GLU A 317 -10.82 30.01 17.13
CA GLU A 317 -10.42 29.61 15.80
C GLU A 317 -9.95 28.15 15.73
N ILE A 318 -9.21 27.69 16.74
CA ILE A 318 -8.81 26.27 16.87
C ILE A 318 -10.05 25.39 17.03
N ALA A 319 -11.03 25.83 17.82
CA ALA A 319 -12.24 25.07 18.08
C ALA A 319 -13.10 24.80 16.84
N LYS A 320 -12.97 25.60 15.77
CA LYS A 320 -13.63 25.35 14.49
C LYS A 320 -13.11 24.11 13.75
N HIS A 321 -11.92 23.63 14.10
CA HIS A 321 -11.18 22.69 13.26
C HIS A 321 -10.62 21.47 13.99
N ASP A 322 -10.33 21.60 15.28
CA ASP A 322 -9.78 20.52 16.10
C ASP A 322 -10.89 19.74 16.81
N ARG A 323 -10.91 18.42 16.62
CA ARG A 323 -11.93 17.56 17.23
C ARG A 323 -11.61 17.34 18.70
N TYR A 324 -12.63 17.27 19.54
CA TYR A 324 -12.46 17.04 20.98
C TYR A 324 -11.57 18.11 21.63
N ILE A 325 -11.58 19.33 21.10
CA ILE A 325 -10.74 20.43 21.57
C ILE A 325 -11.04 20.79 23.03
N LEU A 326 -12.30 20.64 23.45
CA LEU A 326 -12.74 20.91 24.82
C LEU A 326 -12.13 19.95 25.84
N SER A 327 -11.61 18.79 25.42
CA SER A 327 -10.88 17.88 26.30
C SER A 327 -9.48 18.39 26.68
N ARG A 328 -8.91 19.29 25.88
CA ARG A 328 -7.52 19.75 25.99
C ARG A 328 -7.39 21.23 26.29
N LEU A 329 -8.40 22.05 25.97
CA LEU A 329 -8.39 23.47 26.30
C LEU A 329 -8.34 23.68 27.82
N PRO A 330 -7.57 24.65 28.32
CA PRO A 330 -7.68 25.11 29.71
C PRO A 330 -9.08 25.64 30.00
N GLU A 331 -9.57 25.44 31.23
CA GLU A 331 -10.94 25.82 31.65
C GLU A 331 -11.27 27.29 31.37
N GLU A 332 -10.29 28.19 31.55
CA GLU A 332 -10.46 29.62 31.29
C GLU A 332 -10.86 29.96 29.85
N PHE A 333 -10.55 29.10 28.87
CA PHE A 333 -10.89 29.31 27.46
C PHE A 333 -12.13 28.54 27.00
N LYS A 334 -12.73 27.69 27.84
CA LYS A 334 -13.96 26.94 27.52
C LYS A 334 -15.21 27.80 27.71
N THR A 335 -15.19 29.03 27.19
CA THR A 335 -16.33 29.94 27.29
C THR A 335 -17.54 29.39 26.54
N PRO A 336 -18.77 29.82 26.86
CA PRO A 336 -19.98 29.36 26.16
C PRO A 336 -19.91 29.52 24.63
N GLU A 337 -19.23 30.57 24.16
CA GLU A 337 -19.00 30.80 22.73
C GLU A 337 -18.05 29.74 22.12
N VAL A 338 -16.95 29.42 22.81
CA VAL A 338 -16.00 28.38 22.35
C VAL A 338 -16.66 27.00 22.40
N GLN A 339 -17.44 26.73 23.44
CA GLN A 339 -18.25 25.51 23.57
C GLN A 339 -19.21 25.37 22.38
N MET A 340 -19.97 26.43 22.06
CA MET A 340 -20.88 26.45 20.92
C MET A 340 -20.16 26.21 19.59
N ILE A 341 -19.02 26.87 19.37
CA ILE A 341 -18.20 26.69 18.16
C ILE A 341 -17.72 25.24 18.05
N ALA A 342 -17.20 24.68 19.15
CA ALA A 342 -16.68 23.32 19.19
C ALA A 342 -17.76 22.28 18.87
N VAL A 343 -18.93 22.35 19.51
CA VAL A 343 -20.03 21.40 19.25
C VAL A 343 -20.62 21.56 17.85
N SER A 344 -20.66 22.80 17.34
CA SER A 344 -21.16 23.08 15.98
C SER A 344 -20.21 22.54 14.90
N ALA A 345 -18.90 22.51 15.19
CA ALA A 345 -17.90 21.91 14.32
C ALA A 345 -17.84 20.39 14.46
N HIS A 346 -18.07 19.87 15.68
CA HIS A 346 -17.96 18.47 16.02
C HIS A 346 -18.87 18.08 17.21
N GLY A 347 -20.06 17.54 16.91
CA GLY A 347 -21.14 17.36 17.90
C GLY A 347 -20.76 16.58 19.17
N LYS A 348 -19.85 15.61 19.07
CA LYS A 348 -19.39 14.83 20.23
C LYS A 348 -18.47 15.59 21.19
N ASP A 349 -18.09 16.83 20.89
CA ASP A 349 -17.44 17.71 21.87
C ASP A 349 -18.35 17.99 23.09
N LEU A 350 -19.67 17.80 22.95
CA LEU A 350 -20.64 17.89 24.03
C LEU A 350 -20.29 17.00 25.24
N LYS A 351 -19.60 15.87 25.00
CA LYS A 351 -19.08 14.97 26.05
C LYS A 351 -18.24 15.69 27.12
N PHE A 352 -17.55 16.76 26.73
CA PHE A 352 -16.64 17.51 27.60
C PHE A 352 -17.29 18.75 28.24
N ILE A 353 -18.59 18.95 28.01
CA ILE A 353 -19.36 20.05 28.60
C ILE A 353 -20.19 19.48 29.77
N PRO A 354 -19.97 19.96 31.00
CA PRO A 354 -20.74 19.51 32.16
C PRO A 354 -22.25 19.70 31.97
N ALA A 355 -23.05 18.77 32.49
CA ALA A 355 -24.51 18.82 32.37
C ALA A 355 -25.13 20.13 32.92
N SER A 356 -24.48 20.80 33.87
CA SER A 356 -24.91 22.09 34.43
C SER A 356 -24.72 23.28 33.48
N GLU A 357 -23.88 23.14 32.46
CA GLU A 357 -23.58 24.19 31.46
C GLU A 357 -24.30 23.95 30.13
N GLN A 358 -24.87 22.75 29.95
CA GLN A 358 -25.65 22.46 28.76
C GLN A 358 -26.96 23.25 28.76
N HIS A 359 -27.38 23.66 27.56
CA HIS A 359 -28.67 24.30 27.32
C HIS A 359 -29.19 23.92 25.94
N GLU A 360 -30.47 24.15 25.69
CA GLU A 360 -31.18 23.67 24.48
C GLU A 360 -30.47 24.01 23.17
N ALA A 361 -30.11 25.28 22.94
CA ALA A 361 -29.41 25.68 21.71
C ALA A 361 -28.07 24.96 21.49
N LEU A 362 -27.31 24.67 22.57
CA LEU A 362 -26.02 23.98 22.50
C LEU A 362 -26.21 22.51 22.12
N VAL A 363 -27.17 21.84 22.77
CA VAL A 363 -27.43 20.42 22.52
C VAL A 363 -28.05 20.21 21.14
N LEU A 364 -28.91 21.13 20.68
CA LEU A 364 -29.45 21.11 19.32
C LEU A 364 -28.35 21.24 18.27
N ALA A 365 -27.43 22.19 18.44
CA ALA A 365 -26.28 22.34 17.54
C ALA A 365 -25.42 21.06 17.49
N ALA A 366 -25.22 20.41 18.64
CA ALA A 366 -24.46 19.18 18.74
C ALA A 366 -25.13 18.02 17.98
N VAL A 367 -26.42 17.76 18.22
CA VAL A 367 -27.13 16.62 17.59
C VAL A 367 -27.43 16.85 16.11
N GLN A 368 -27.58 18.10 15.67
CA GLN A 368 -27.72 18.45 14.27
C GLN A 368 -26.41 18.24 13.49
N ASN A 369 -25.26 18.41 14.15
CA ASN A 369 -23.95 18.09 13.57
C ASN A 369 -23.69 16.57 13.56
N ASP A 370 -23.89 15.89 14.69
CA ASP A 370 -23.71 14.44 14.85
C ASP A 370 -24.79 13.86 15.75
N GLY A 371 -25.73 13.09 15.18
CA GLY A 371 -26.86 12.50 15.93
C GLY A 371 -26.44 11.62 17.11
N TYR A 372 -25.23 11.06 17.11
CA TYR A 372 -24.71 10.31 18.26
C TYR A 372 -24.35 11.19 19.47
N ALA A 373 -24.29 12.52 19.30
CA ALA A 373 -24.12 13.44 20.42
C ALA A 373 -25.26 13.33 21.46
N LEU A 374 -26.40 12.74 21.10
CA LEU A 374 -27.52 12.46 22.00
C LEU A 374 -27.10 11.66 23.25
N GLU A 375 -26.08 10.81 23.14
CA GLU A 375 -25.47 10.07 24.26
C GLU A 375 -25.03 11.00 25.42
N TYR A 376 -24.60 12.21 25.10
CA TYR A 376 -24.00 13.16 26.06
C TYR A 376 -24.96 14.27 26.49
N VAL A 377 -26.19 14.29 25.96
CA VAL A 377 -27.20 15.28 26.31
C VAL A 377 -27.70 15.00 27.73
N ALA A 378 -27.71 16.02 28.59
CA ALA A 378 -28.24 15.92 29.93
C ALA A 378 -29.71 15.45 29.91
N GLU A 379 -30.10 14.57 30.83
CA GLU A 379 -31.42 13.93 30.83
C GLU A 379 -32.60 14.92 30.74
N HIS A 380 -32.50 16.05 31.45
CA HIS A 380 -33.51 17.10 31.47
C HIS A 380 -33.56 17.95 30.17
N LEU A 381 -32.57 17.83 29.28
CA LEU A 381 -32.48 18.49 27.97
C LEU A 381 -32.78 17.54 26.80
N GLN A 382 -33.02 16.26 27.06
CA GLN A 382 -33.51 15.33 26.04
C GLN A 382 -35.01 15.58 25.77
N THR A 383 -35.33 16.75 25.20
CA THR A 383 -36.67 17.09 24.73
C THR A 383 -36.99 16.32 23.45
N ASP A 384 -38.28 16.23 23.10
CA ASP A 384 -38.71 15.56 21.88
C ASP A 384 -38.07 16.19 20.63
N GLU A 385 -37.86 17.51 20.61
CA GLU A 385 -37.20 18.22 19.52
C GLU A 385 -35.72 17.82 19.38
N VAL A 386 -34.99 17.75 20.48
CA VAL A 386 -33.58 17.32 20.50
C VAL A 386 -33.44 15.87 20.05
N ILE A 387 -34.32 15.00 20.56
CA ILE A 387 -34.35 13.59 20.19
C ILE A 387 -34.67 13.43 18.70
N LEU A 388 -35.72 14.09 18.20
CA LEU A 388 -36.12 14.04 16.80
C LEU A 388 -35.00 14.55 15.89
N SER A 389 -34.36 15.67 16.25
CA SER A 389 -33.21 16.21 15.50
C SER A 389 -32.07 15.19 15.42
N ALA A 390 -31.76 14.50 16.53
CA ALA A 390 -30.71 13.50 16.58
C ALA A 390 -31.01 12.27 15.71
N VAL A 391 -32.21 11.68 15.83
CA VAL A 391 -32.57 10.47 15.07
C VAL A 391 -32.80 10.77 13.58
N GLN A 392 -33.24 11.99 13.24
CA GLN A 392 -33.33 12.44 11.85
C GLN A 392 -31.95 12.64 11.21
N ASN A 393 -30.97 13.12 11.98
CA ASN A 393 -29.58 13.20 11.53
C ASN A 393 -28.96 11.79 11.37
N ASN A 394 -29.14 10.91 12.35
CA ASN A 394 -28.65 9.54 12.31
C ASN A 394 -29.61 8.60 13.05
N GLY A 395 -30.27 7.69 12.33
CA GLY A 395 -31.30 6.82 12.90
C GLY A 395 -30.80 5.92 14.04
N TYR A 396 -29.52 5.59 14.07
CA TYR A 396 -28.93 4.82 15.17
C TYR A 396 -28.86 5.57 16.51
N ALA A 397 -29.10 6.89 16.53
CA ALA A 397 -29.14 7.66 17.77
C ALA A 397 -30.24 7.18 18.73
N ILE A 398 -31.29 6.50 18.22
CA ILE A 398 -32.37 5.93 19.03
C ILE A 398 -31.87 4.95 20.11
N GLN A 399 -30.68 4.35 19.93
CA GLN A 399 -30.09 3.45 20.93
C GLN A 399 -29.74 4.14 22.26
N TYR A 400 -29.61 5.48 22.25
CA TYR A 400 -29.32 6.27 23.45
C TYR A 400 -30.59 6.74 24.17
N ILE A 401 -31.77 6.38 23.66
CA ILE A 401 -33.05 6.69 24.29
C ILE A 401 -33.49 5.46 25.09
N PRO A 402 -33.73 5.60 26.41
CA PRO A 402 -34.16 4.47 27.22
C PRO A 402 -35.51 3.92 26.71
N PRO A 403 -35.73 2.59 26.80
CA PRO A 403 -36.95 1.95 26.28
C PRO A 403 -38.27 2.57 26.74
N GLU A 404 -38.32 3.10 27.96
CA GLU A 404 -39.51 3.72 28.55
C GLU A 404 -39.83 5.09 27.94
N ARG A 405 -38.83 5.76 27.33
CA ARG A 405 -38.97 7.07 26.69
C ARG A 405 -39.03 7.01 25.16
N GLN A 406 -38.82 5.84 24.57
CA GLN A 406 -39.06 5.70 23.14
C GLN A 406 -40.53 5.97 22.82
N THR A 407 -40.79 6.55 21.66
CA THR A 407 -42.13 6.83 21.15
C THR A 407 -42.26 6.30 19.73
N TYR A 408 -43.50 6.21 19.26
CA TYR A 408 -43.80 5.89 17.86
C TYR A 408 -43.08 6.84 16.90
N ASP A 409 -43.13 8.15 17.17
CA ASP A 409 -42.56 9.17 16.29
C ASP A 409 -41.02 9.07 16.24
N PHE A 410 -40.36 8.78 17.36
CA PHE A 410 -38.92 8.58 17.40
C PHE A 410 -38.50 7.34 16.61
N ALA A 411 -39.22 6.23 16.79
CA ALA A 411 -38.99 4.99 16.06
C ALA A 411 -39.18 5.17 14.55
N LEU A 412 -40.28 5.81 14.15
CA LEU A 412 -40.60 6.08 12.76
C LEU A 412 -39.56 7.01 12.11
N ALA A 413 -39.15 8.08 12.79
CA ALA A 413 -38.10 8.97 12.30
C ALA A 413 -36.75 8.25 12.15
N ALA A 414 -36.36 7.44 13.14
CA ALA A 414 -35.11 6.69 13.13
C ALA A 414 -35.02 5.72 11.94
N VAL A 415 -36.06 4.92 11.70
CA VAL A 415 -36.06 3.93 10.61
C VAL A 415 -36.17 4.56 9.22
N LYS A 416 -36.83 5.72 9.10
CA LYS A 416 -36.86 6.51 7.87
C LYS A 416 -35.46 7.01 7.48
N THR A 417 -34.67 7.44 8.46
CA THR A 417 -33.28 7.85 8.22
C THR A 417 -32.36 6.64 8.02
N THR A 418 -32.50 5.58 8.81
CA THR A 418 -31.64 4.39 8.77
C THR A 418 -32.44 3.14 9.09
N GLY A 419 -32.74 2.30 8.11
CA GLY A 419 -33.61 1.13 8.28
C GLY A 419 -33.08 0.12 9.30
N ASP A 420 -31.76 -0.01 9.41
CA ASP A 420 -31.10 -0.85 10.42
C ASP A 420 -31.28 -0.34 11.87
N ALA A 421 -31.77 0.90 12.06
CA ALA A 421 -32.12 1.40 13.38
C ALA A 421 -33.24 0.57 14.04
N LEU A 422 -33.99 -0.21 13.26
CA LEU A 422 -35.00 -1.17 13.75
C LEU A 422 -34.47 -2.11 14.85
N LYS A 423 -33.17 -2.46 14.79
CA LYS A 423 -32.47 -3.23 15.84
C LYS A 423 -32.64 -2.63 17.24
N TYR A 424 -32.68 -1.31 17.33
CA TYR A 424 -32.70 -0.55 18.59
C TYR A 424 -34.11 -0.03 18.95
N VAL A 425 -35.10 -0.23 18.07
CA VAL A 425 -36.51 0.09 18.35
C VAL A 425 -37.07 -0.96 19.28
N HIS A 426 -37.57 -0.52 20.45
CA HIS A 426 -38.21 -1.41 21.41
C HIS A 426 -39.45 -2.08 20.78
N PRO A 427 -39.71 -3.38 21.01
CA PRO A 427 -40.80 -4.13 20.38
C PRO A 427 -42.18 -3.43 20.42
N ARG A 428 -42.52 -2.78 21.54
CA ARG A 428 -43.77 -1.99 21.69
C ARG A 428 -44.00 -0.90 20.62
N HIS A 429 -42.96 -0.45 19.93
CA HIS A 429 -43.02 0.59 18.88
C HIS A 429 -42.76 0.04 17.47
N ARG A 430 -42.55 -1.28 17.32
CA ARG A 430 -42.40 -1.94 16.01
C ARG A 430 -43.78 -2.17 15.37
N THR A 431 -44.49 -1.08 15.09
CA THR A 431 -45.77 -1.17 14.37
C THR A 431 -45.53 -1.61 12.93
N THR A 432 -46.58 -2.07 12.25
CA THR A 432 -46.55 -2.40 10.82
C THR A 432 -45.92 -1.27 10.00
N GLU A 433 -46.30 -0.02 10.26
CA GLU A 433 -45.74 1.13 9.54
C GLU A 433 -44.22 1.29 9.77
N VAL A 434 -43.75 1.21 11.02
CA VAL A 434 -42.32 1.33 11.36
C VAL A 434 -41.51 0.22 10.68
N ILE A 435 -42.00 -1.02 10.75
CA ILE A 435 -41.34 -2.16 10.11
C ILE A 435 -41.30 -1.97 8.59
N LEU A 436 -42.42 -1.64 7.96
CA LEU A 436 -42.48 -1.42 6.52
C LEU A 436 -41.53 -0.30 6.07
N GLN A 437 -41.48 0.82 6.79
CA GLN A 437 -40.55 1.91 6.50
C GLN A 437 -39.09 1.46 6.62
N ALA A 438 -38.74 0.69 7.66
CA ALA A 438 -37.41 0.15 7.83
C ALA A 438 -37.00 -0.78 6.67
N LEU A 439 -37.89 -1.68 6.26
CA LEU A 439 -37.66 -2.63 5.18
C LEU A 439 -37.58 -1.98 3.80
N GLN A 440 -38.38 -0.93 3.57
CA GLN A 440 -38.31 -0.12 2.35
C GLN A 440 -36.98 0.63 2.26
N GLN A 441 -36.47 1.14 3.39
CA GLN A 441 -35.18 1.82 3.45
C GLN A 441 -34.01 0.83 3.26
N ASN A 442 -34.05 -0.31 3.97
CA ASN A 442 -33.05 -1.38 3.86
C ASN A 442 -33.70 -2.76 4.11
N GLY A 443 -33.79 -3.57 3.05
CA GLY A 443 -34.42 -4.90 3.13
C GLY A 443 -33.74 -5.86 4.11
N ARG A 444 -32.46 -5.64 4.45
CA ARG A 444 -31.75 -6.46 5.45
C ARG A 444 -32.19 -6.17 6.89
N ALA A 445 -32.96 -5.10 7.14
CA ALA A 445 -33.48 -4.81 8.47
C ALA A 445 -34.41 -5.91 9.00
N ILE A 446 -34.97 -6.76 8.11
CA ILE A 446 -35.78 -7.92 8.48
C ILE A 446 -35.07 -8.89 9.46
N GLN A 447 -33.74 -8.92 9.45
CA GLN A 447 -32.94 -9.76 10.36
C GLN A 447 -33.09 -9.39 11.85
N TYR A 448 -33.68 -8.23 12.15
CA TYR A 448 -33.89 -7.75 13.52
C TYR A 448 -35.31 -8.03 14.06
N LEU A 449 -36.15 -8.66 13.24
CA LEU A 449 -37.48 -9.12 13.63
C LEU A 449 -37.42 -10.54 14.16
N GLU A 450 -38.24 -10.83 15.15
CA GLU A 450 -38.47 -12.21 15.59
C GLU A 450 -39.30 -12.97 14.54
N ALA A 451 -39.22 -14.30 14.53
CA ALA A 451 -39.88 -15.12 13.51
C ALA A 451 -41.40 -14.89 13.46
N GLU A 452 -42.03 -14.62 14.61
CA GLU A 452 -43.47 -14.34 14.74
C GLU A 452 -43.86 -12.94 14.21
N GLU A 453 -42.91 -12.00 14.12
CA GLU A 453 -43.12 -10.66 13.57
C GLU A 453 -43.05 -10.65 12.03
N ILE A 454 -42.45 -11.68 11.40
CA ILE A 454 -42.23 -11.71 9.96
C ILE A 454 -43.48 -12.20 9.23
N THR A 455 -44.14 -11.29 8.51
CA THR A 455 -45.29 -11.60 7.65
C THR A 455 -44.85 -11.82 6.19
N PRO A 456 -45.66 -12.52 5.36
CA PRO A 456 -45.39 -12.62 3.93
C PRO A 456 -45.28 -11.27 3.21
N GLU A 457 -46.01 -10.24 3.68
CA GLU A 457 -45.90 -8.88 3.16
C GLU A 457 -44.52 -8.28 3.45
N PHE A 458 -44.05 -8.37 4.70
CA PHE A 458 -42.73 -7.89 5.11
C PHE A 458 -41.61 -8.61 4.36
N ALA A 459 -41.71 -9.94 4.27
CA ALA A 459 -40.81 -10.79 3.52
C ALA A 459 -40.69 -10.35 2.05
N THR A 460 -41.84 -10.13 1.39
CA THR A 460 -41.87 -9.69 -0.03
C THR A 460 -41.17 -8.35 -0.22
N ILE A 461 -41.46 -7.37 0.65
CA ILE A 461 -40.88 -6.03 0.57
C ILE A 461 -39.37 -6.09 0.83
N ALA A 462 -38.95 -6.82 1.86
CA ALA A 462 -37.54 -6.98 2.22
C ALA A 462 -36.73 -7.61 1.08
N VAL A 463 -37.24 -8.70 0.48
CA VAL A 463 -36.61 -9.40 -0.64
C VAL A 463 -36.57 -8.54 -1.91
N SER A 464 -37.64 -7.79 -2.17
CA SER A 464 -37.71 -6.88 -3.31
C SER A 464 -36.67 -5.76 -3.20
N GLN A 465 -36.42 -5.27 -1.98
CA GLN A 465 -35.39 -4.28 -1.73
C GLN A 465 -33.98 -4.90 -1.82
N ASN A 466 -33.75 -6.03 -1.13
CA ASN A 466 -32.45 -6.72 -1.11
C ASN A 466 -32.64 -8.23 -1.13
N GLY A 467 -32.20 -8.91 -2.18
CA GLY A 467 -32.31 -10.38 -2.30
C GLY A 467 -31.68 -11.14 -1.12
N ARG A 468 -30.65 -10.59 -0.45
CA ARG A 468 -30.05 -11.19 0.75
C ARG A 468 -30.99 -11.26 1.95
N ALA A 469 -32.10 -10.53 1.95
CA ALA A 469 -33.13 -10.62 2.97
C ALA A 469 -33.71 -12.04 3.08
N LEU A 470 -33.73 -12.80 1.97
CA LEU A 470 -34.23 -14.18 1.93
C LEU A 470 -33.54 -15.09 2.95
N ALA A 471 -32.26 -14.86 3.24
CA ALA A 471 -31.49 -15.64 4.21
C ALA A 471 -31.98 -15.51 5.66
N PHE A 472 -32.81 -14.50 5.96
CA PHE A 472 -33.35 -14.23 7.30
C PHE A 472 -34.85 -14.52 7.41
N ILE A 473 -35.47 -15.01 6.34
CA ILE A 473 -36.90 -15.30 6.28
C ILE A 473 -37.10 -16.77 6.67
N PRO A 474 -38.01 -17.10 7.60
CA PRO A 474 -38.35 -18.48 7.92
C PRO A 474 -38.73 -19.29 6.67
N PRO A 475 -38.15 -20.48 6.45
CA PRO A 475 -38.41 -21.26 5.24
C PRO A 475 -39.88 -21.53 4.94
N GLU A 476 -40.72 -21.59 5.98
CA GLU A 476 -42.15 -21.89 5.91
C GLU A 476 -42.97 -20.81 5.19
N ILE A 477 -42.48 -19.57 5.15
CA ILE A 477 -43.18 -18.45 4.51
C ILE A 477 -42.56 -18.03 3.16
N ILE A 478 -41.45 -18.66 2.76
CA ILE A 478 -40.82 -18.38 1.47
C ILE A 478 -41.72 -18.92 0.34
N THR A 479 -42.11 -18.03 -0.58
CA THR A 479 -42.88 -18.42 -1.77
C THR A 479 -42.00 -18.51 -3.03
N PRO A 480 -42.43 -19.24 -4.08
CA PRO A 480 -41.74 -19.23 -5.37
C PRO A 480 -41.54 -17.83 -5.96
N GLU A 481 -42.50 -16.92 -5.74
CA GLU A 481 -42.43 -15.53 -6.19
C GLU A 481 -41.32 -14.77 -5.45
N MET A 482 -41.22 -14.92 -4.13
CA MET A 482 -40.13 -14.33 -3.34
C MET A 482 -38.78 -14.87 -3.80
N ALA A 483 -38.67 -16.20 -3.97
CA ALA A 483 -37.44 -16.83 -4.45
C ALA A 483 -37.03 -16.29 -5.83
N LEU A 484 -37.99 -16.14 -6.74
CA LEU A 484 -37.74 -15.58 -8.08
C LEU A 484 -37.25 -14.12 -8.01
N ILE A 485 -37.90 -13.27 -7.21
CA ILE A 485 -37.50 -11.87 -7.01
C ILE A 485 -36.08 -11.82 -6.42
N ALA A 486 -35.79 -12.66 -5.42
CA ALA A 486 -34.50 -12.68 -4.73
C ALA A 486 -33.34 -13.01 -5.68
N VAL A 487 -33.49 -14.05 -6.51
CA VAL A 487 -32.44 -14.47 -7.45
C VAL A 487 -32.31 -13.53 -8.65
N GLN A 488 -33.39 -12.86 -9.06
CA GLN A 488 -33.34 -11.81 -10.08
C GLN A 488 -32.56 -10.59 -9.60
N ASN A 489 -32.66 -10.24 -8.31
CA ASN A 489 -31.86 -9.18 -7.70
C ASN A 489 -30.39 -9.63 -7.55
N GLN A 490 -30.17 -10.83 -7.01
CA GLN A 490 -28.84 -11.42 -6.73
C GLN A 490 -28.84 -12.94 -6.97
N GLY A 491 -28.24 -13.43 -8.06
CA GLY A 491 -28.34 -14.84 -8.48
C GLY A 491 -27.77 -15.83 -7.47
N ILE A 492 -26.74 -15.43 -6.72
CA ILE A 492 -26.11 -16.27 -5.68
C ILE A 492 -27.02 -16.54 -4.47
N ILE A 493 -28.16 -15.84 -4.37
CA ILE A 493 -29.17 -16.06 -3.32
C ILE A 493 -29.86 -17.42 -3.49
N LEU A 494 -29.71 -18.08 -4.64
CA LEU A 494 -30.23 -19.44 -4.84
C LEU A 494 -29.81 -20.41 -3.72
N GLN A 495 -28.65 -20.20 -3.09
CA GLN A 495 -28.19 -20.98 -1.93
C GLN A 495 -29.12 -20.93 -0.70
N TYR A 496 -29.94 -19.89 -0.58
CA TYR A 496 -30.88 -19.67 0.52
C TYR A 496 -32.32 -20.02 0.13
N VAL A 497 -32.57 -20.40 -1.14
CA VAL A 497 -33.89 -20.84 -1.60
C VAL A 497 -34.09 -22.30 -1.16
N PRO A 498 -35.19 -22.65 -0.48
CA PRO A 498 -35.51 -24.04 -0.18
C PRO A 498 -35.50 -24.89 -1.46
N VAL A 499 -34.78 -26.02 -1.44
CA VAL A 499 -34.58 -26.88 -2.63
C VAL A 499 -35.90 -27.24 -3.31
N ALA A 500 -36.95 -27.53 -2.54
CA ALA A 500 -38.28 -27.87 -3.05
C ALA A 500 -38.96 -26.73 -3.86
N LEU A 501 -38.51 -25.49 -3.72
CA LEU A 501 -39.03 -24.33 -4.44
C LEU A 501 -38.19 -23.97 -5.66
N ILE A 502 -37.03 -24.59 -5.86
CA ILE A 502 -36.18 -24.32 -7.02
C ILE A 502 -36.85 -24.94 -8.25
N THR A 503 -37.48 -24.11 -9.07
CA THR A 503 -38.05 -24.49 -10.36
C THR A 503 -37.07 -24.19 -11.50
N PRO A 504 -37.24 -24.77 -12.70
CA PRO A 504 -36.44 -24.38 -13.87
C PRO A 504 -36.41 -22.87 -14.07
N LYS A 505 -37.57 -22.20 -13.94
CA LYS A 505 -37.69 -20.74 -14.08
C LYS A 505 -36.78 -19.98 -13.10
N ILE A 506 -36.74 -20.40 -11.83
CA ILE A 506 -35.91 -19.77 -10.79
C ILE A 506 -34.43 -20.06 -11.04
N ALA A 507 -34.08 -21.29 -11.42
CA ALA A 507 -32.71 -21.66 -11.77
C ALA A 507 -32.19 -20.83 -12.97
N TYR A 508 -32.98 -20.73 -14.05
CA TYR A 508 -32.65 -19.87 -15.20
C TYR A 508 -32.46 -18.41 -14.80
N ALA A 509 -33.35 -17.86 -13.97
CA ALA A 509 -33.22 -16.49 -13.49
C ALA A 509 -31.92 -16.28 -12.67
N ALA A 510 -31.60 -17.21 -11.77
CA ALA A 510 -30.40 -17.17 -10.94
C ALA A 510 -29.11 -17.22 -11.78
N ILE A 511 -29.02 -18.16 -12.72
CA ILE A 511 -27.88 -18.32 -13.64
C ILE A 511 -27.72 -17.10 -14.55
N THR A 512 -28.84 -16.59 -15.06
CA THR A 512 -28.84 -15.38 -15.90
C THR A 512 -28.33 -14.18 -15.12
N GLN A 513 -28.56 -14.09 -13.81
CA GLN A 513 -28.00 -13.02 -12.99
C GLN A 513 -26.52 -13.29 -12.66
N ASN A 514 -26.20 -14.47 -12.12
CA ASN A 514 -24.85 -14.88 -11.73
C ASN A 514 -24.61 -16.36 -12.04
N ALA A 515 -23.71 -16.65 -12.98
CA ALA A 515 -23.41 -18.01 -13.41
C ALA A 515 -22.87 -18.92 -12.28
N SER A 516 -22.24 -18.35 -11.25
CA SER A 516 -21.77 -19.13 -10.09
C SER A 516 -22.91 -19.68 -9.25
N ALA A 517 -24.15 -19.22 -9.46
CA ALA A 517 -25.34 -19.81 -8.84
C ALA A 517 -25.55 -21.29 -9.27
N LEU A 518 -24.89 -21.75 -10.33
CA LEU A 518 -24.92 -23.15 -10.79
C LEU A 518 -24.52 -24.14 -9.70
N GLN A 519 -23.64 -23.72 -8.77
CA GLN A 519 -23.27 -24.51 -7.61
C GLN A 519 -24.47 -24.93 -6.74
N TYR A 520 -25.54 -24.15 -6.74
CA TYR A 520 -26.71 -24.35 -5.89
C TYR A 520 -27.95 -24.84 -6.65
N VAL A 521 -27.84 -25.07 -7.96
CA VAL A 521 -28.91 -25.67 -8.75
C VAL A 521 -28.94 -27.19 -8.46
N PRO A 522 -30.10 -27.79 -8.15
CA PRO A 522 -30.24 -29.25 -8.03
C PRO A 522 -29.80 -29.96 -9.32
N GLU A 523 -29.16 -31.14 -9.21
CA GLU A 523 -28.62 -31.85 -10.38
C GLU A 523 -29.70 -32.14 -11.42
N GLU A 524 -30.93 -32.46 -10.99
CA GLU A 524 -32.05 -32.78 -11.89
C GLU A 524 -32.50 -31.57 -12.74
N LEU A 525 -32.05 -30.36 -12.40
CA LEU A 525 -32.39 -29.12 -13.11
C LEU A 525 -31.22 -28.60 -13.95
N LYS A 526 -30.05 -29.23 -13.90
CA LYS A 526 -28.87 -28.86 -14.71
C LYS A 526 -29.00 -29.41 -16.14
N THR A 527 -29.99 -28.92 -16.88
CA THR A 527 -30.14 -29.26 -18.30
C THR A 527 -29.02 -28.66 -19.13
N TYR A 528 -28.79 -29.23 -20.32
CA TYR A 528 -27.80 -28.76 -21.28
C TYR A 528 -27.88 -27.24 -21.51
N ASP A 529 -29.07 -26.74 -21.83
CA ASP A 529 -29.30 -25.31 -22.08
C ASP A 529 -28.96 -24.41 -20.88
N LEU A 530 -29.27 -24.84 -19.66
CA LEU A 530 -29.01 -24.08 -18.45
C LEU A 530 -27.52 -24.01 -18.16
N VAL A 531 -26.83 -25.14 -18.24
CA VAL A 531 -25.37 -25.24 -18.05
C VAL A 531 -24.65 -24.45 -19.13
N LEU A 532 -25.03 -24.59 -20.40
CA LEU A 532 -24.46 -23.80 -21.49
C LEU A 532 -24.63 -22.29 -21.26
N THR A 533 -25.79 -21.87 -20.74
CA THR A 533 -26.03 -20.46 -20.38
C THR A 533 -25.09 -19.98 -19.27
N ALA A 534 -24.79 -20.81 -18.27
CA ALA A 534 -23.83 -20.49 -17.21
C ALA A 534 -22.38 -20.44 -17.74
N VAL A 535 -21.98 -21.42 -18.55
CA VAL A 535 -20.63 -21.56 -19.12
C VAL A 535 -20.28 -20.39 -20.02
N LYS A 536 -21.23 -19.94 -20.85
CA LYS A 536 -21.09 -18.75 -21.71
C LYS A 536 -20.73 -17.49 -20.91
N LYS A 537 -21.09 -17.42 -19.63
CA LYS A 537 -20.74 -16.31 -18.74
C LYS A 537 -19.44 -16.56 -17.98
N SER A 538 -19.17 -17.79 -17.56
CA SER A 538 -17.94 -18.16 -16.88
C SER A 538 -17.67 -19.65 -17.05
N SER A 539 -16.64 -20.01 -17.81
CA SER A 539 -16.26 -21.41 -18.03
C SER A 539 -15.87 -22.15 -16.75
N THR A 540 -15.41 -21.42 -15.73
CA THR A 540 -15.03 -21.98 -14.42
C THR A 540 -16.18 -22.64 -13.67
N VAL A 541 -17.44 -22.40 -14.06
CA VAL A 541 -18.62 -22.99 -13.41
C VAL A 541 -18.85 -24.46 -13.78
N LEU A 542 -18.18 -24.99 -14.81
CA LEU A 542 -18.23 -26.41 -15.19
C LEU A 542 -17.83 -27.34 -14.05
N LYS A 543 -16.95 -26.89 -13.15
CA LYS A 543 -16.56 -27.64 -11.95
C LYS A 543 -17.73 -27.98 -11.03
N TYR A 544 -18.88 -27.31 -11.19
CA TYR A 544 -20.10 -27.54 -10.43
C TYR A 544 -21.04 -28.54 -11.08
N VAL A 545 -20.71 -29.10 -12.25
CA VAL A 545 -21.45 -30.20 -12.88
C VAL A 545 -20.82 -31.51 -12.43
N THR A 546 -21.61 -32.38 -11.80
CA THR A 546 -21.12 -33.68 -11.31
C THR A 546 -21.63 -34.87 -12.13
N ASP A 547 -22.79 -34.75 -12.78
CA ASP A 547 -23.38 -35.79 -13.62
C ASP A 547 -23.34 -35.39 -15.10
N TYR A 548 -22.21 -35.66 -15.75
CA TYR A 548 -22.01 -35.36 -17.17
C TYR A 548 -22.85 -36.26 -18.08
N ASP A 549 -23.12 -37.50 -17.66
CA ASP A 549 -23.93 -38.44 -18.44
C ASP A 549 -25.38 -37.95 -18.53
N TYR A 550 -25.95 -37.49 -17.39
CA TYR A 550 -27.26 -36.85 -17.38
C TYR A 550 -27.27 -35.56 -18.20
N LEU A 551 -26.25 -34.69 -18.05
CA LEU A 551 -26.16 -33.45 -18.81
C LEU A 551 -26.23 -33.71 -20.33
N LEU A 552 -25.41 -34.65 -20.83
CA LEU A 552 -25.36 -35.04 -22.23
C LEU A 552 -26.67 -35.70 -22.70
N SER A 553 -27.37 -36.42 -21.82
CA SER A 553 -28.69 -36.99 -22.13
C SER A 553 -29.77 -35.93 -22.39
N THR A 554 -29.57 -34.69 -21.91
CA THR A 554 -30.48 -33.56 -22.14
C THR A 554 -30.08 -32.68 -23.32
N ALA A 555 -28.97 -32.99 -24.00
CA ALA A 555 -28.46 -32.25 -25.15
C ALA A 555 -29.09 -32.75 -26.47
N GLU A 556 -29.28 -31.86 -27.44
CA GLU A 556 -29.51 -32.30 -28.82
C GLU A 556 -28.20 -32.81 -29.44
N ILE A 557 -28.28 -33.73 -30.42
CA ILE A 557 -27.11 -34.40 -31.02
C ILE A 557 -26.05 -33.40 -31.52
N ASP A 558 -26.48 -32.27 -32.09
CA ASP A 558 -25.60 -31.24 -32.66
C ASP A 558 -24.95 -30.32 -31.61
N GLN A 559 -25.29 -30.49 -30.34
CA GLN A 559 -24.84 -29.63 -29.23
C GLN A 559 -23.68 -30.24 -28.42
N ILE A 560 -23.43 -31.54 -28.54
CA ILE A 560 -22.43 -32.28 -27.75
C ILE A 560 -21.00 -31.73 -27.99
N ASP A 561 -20.68 -31.31 -29.22
CA ASP A 561 -19.35 -30.81 -29.62
C ASP A 561 -18.94 -29.49 -28.93
N GLN A 562 -19.89 -28.72 -28.37
CA GLN A 562 -19.62 -27.39 -27.78
C GLN A 562 -19.16 -27.42 -26.32
N ILE A 563 -19.38 -28.52 -25.59
CA ILE A 563 -18.92 -28.68 -24.20
C ILE A 563 -17.56 -29.39 -24.14
N GLU A 564 -17.26 -30.25 -25.11
CA GLU A 564 -15.95 -30.90 -25.22
C GLU A 564 -14.83 -29.92 -25.65
N GLN A 565 -15.18 -28.81 -26.33
CA GLN A 565 -14.30 -27.70 -26.67
C GLN A 565 -14.18 -26.67 -25.54
#